data_AF-K0W9Q2-F1
#
_entry.id   AF-K0W9Q2-F1
#
_cell.length_a   1.000
_cell.length_b   1.000
_cell.length_c   1.000
_cell.angle_alpha   90.00
_cell.angle_beta   90.00
_cell.angle_gamma   90.00
#
_symmetry.space_group_name_H-M   'P 1'
#
loop_
_entity.id
_entity.type
_entity.pdbx_description
1 polymer ?
#
loop_
_entity_poly.entity_id
_entity_poly.type
_entity_poly.pdbx_seq_one_letter_code
_entity_poly.pdbx_strand_id
1 'polypeptide(L)'
;MKKQPNIKPLLLAACLMLTAGAVHGEEQVVIATTGGAYDAALRKFWFEPFTEATGIKVVSVAATNAEMRAKASAMVKTGNVTW
;
A
#
# COMPACT_ATOMS: atom_id res chain seq x y z
N MET A 1 21.94 -34.86 -44.12
CA MET A 1 22.47 -33.89 -43.12
C MET A 1 21.39 -32.84 -42.83
N LYS A 2 20.65 -32.96 -41.72
CA LYS A 2 19.64 -31.99 -41.28
C LYS A 2 20.25 -31.16 -40.14
N LYS A 3 20.45 -29.84 -40.36
CA LYS A 3 21.00 -28.91 -39.36
C LYS A 3 19.97 -28.68 -38.24
N GLN A 4 20.36 -28.93 -37.01
CA GLN A 4 19.59 -28.58 -35.80
C GLN A 4 19.69 -27.07 -35.54
N PRO A 5 18.59 -26.35 -35.27
CA PRO A 5 18.65 -24.94 -34.94
C PRO A 5 19.12 -24.76 -33.49
N ASN A 6 20.00 -23.79 -33.28
CA ASN A 6 20.71 -23.55 -32.03
C ASN A 6 19.79 -22.82 -31.03
N ILE A 7 19.04 -23.58 -30.22
CA ILE A 7 18.00 -23.10 -29.27
C ILE A 7 18.60 -22.46 -27.99
N LYS A 8 19.93 -22.32 -27.91
CA LYS A 8 20.63 -21.98 -26.66
C LYS A 8 20.57 -20.52 -26.19
N PRO A 9 20.32 -19.46 -27.00
CA PRO A 9 20.26 -18.11 -26.45
C PRO A 9 18.87 -17.74 -25.89
N LEU A 10 17.82 -18.49 -26.26
CA LEU A 10 16.45 -18.13 -25.89
C LEU A 10 16.09 -18.49 -24.44
N LEU A 11 16.71 -19.55 -23.89
CA LEU A 11 16.49 -19.95 -22.50
C LEU A 11 17.17 -19.02 -21.48
N LEU A 12 18.23 -18.32 -21.85
CA LEU A 12 18.97 -17.47 -20.90
C LEU A 12 18.27 -16.13 -20.64
N ALA A 13 17.52 -15.61 -21.61
CA ALA A 13 16.73 -14.38 -21.45
C ALA A 13 15.46 -14.59 -20.59
N ALA A 14 14.94 -15.82 -20.51
CA ALA A 14 13.74 -16.14 -19.74
C ALA A 14 13.98 -16.11 -18.22
N CYS A 15 15.22 -16.30 -17.75
CA CYS A 15 15.54 -16.38 -16.32
C CYS A 15 15.60 -15.01 -15.63
N LEU A 16 15.87 -13.91 -16.36
CA LEU A 16 15.93 -12.56 -15.76
C LEU A 16 14.55 -11.97 -15.45
N MET A 17 13.46 -12.50 -16.03
CA MET A 17 12.11 -11.98 -15.77
C MET A 17 11.46 -12.57 -14.51
N LEU A 18 12.05 -13.60 -13.89
CA LEU A 18 11.53 -14.19 -12.65
C LEU A 18 12.03 -13.46 -11.38
N THR A 19 12.95 -12.51 -11.49
CA THR A 19 13.41 -11.68 -10.36
C THR A 19 12.79 -10.29 -10.36
N ALA A 20 11.70 -10.07 -11.11
CA ALA A 20 10.79 -8.97 -10.83
C ALA A 20 10.12 -9.26 -9.48
N GLY A 21 10.87 -9.05 -8.39
CA GLY A 21 10.37 -9.07 -7.04
C GLY A 21 9.12 -8.20 -7.02
N ALA A 22 8.09 -8.67 -6.32
CA ALA A 22 6.88 -7.91 -6.10
C ALA A 22 7.29 -6.47 -5.76
N VAL A 23 6.91 -5.52 -6.61
CA VAL A 23 6.98 -4.11 -6.28
C VAL A 23 6.05 -3.96 -5.09
N HIS A 24 6.59 -4.14 -3.88
CA HIS A 24 5.91 -3.72 -2.66
C HIS A 24 5.89 -2.20 -2.77
N GLY A 25 4.82 -1.67 -3.37
CA GLY A 25 4.46 -0.28 -3.13
C GLY A 25 4.46 -0.08 -1.62
N GLU A 26 5.02 1.04 -1.16
CA GLU A 26 5.14 1.41 0.25
C GLU A 26 3.82 1.07 0.97
N GLU A 27 3.83 0.02 1.80
CA GLU A 27 2.59 -0.46 2.44
C GLU A 27 2.10 0.65 3.36
N GLN A 28 0.86 1.09 3.15
CA GLN A 28 0.28 2.18 3.91
C GLN A 28 -1.11 1.87 4.42
N VAL A 29 -1.38 2.33 5.64
CA VAL A 29 -2.71 2.38 6.26
C VAL A 29 -3.15 3.84 6.31
N VAL A 30 -4.30 4.14 5.72
CA VAL A 30 -4.91 5.48 5.81
C VAL A 30 -5.96 5.47 6.92
N ILE A 31 -5.83 6.38 7.89
CA ILE A 31 -6.73 6.51 9.03
C ILE A 31 -7.35 7.89 9.09
N ALA A 32 -8.68 7.97 9.20
CA ALA A 32 -9.36 9.24 9.43
C ALA A 32 -9.33 9.61 10.91
N THR A 33 -8.90 10.83 11.26
CA THR A 33 -8.88 11.34 12.64
C THR A 33 -9.50 12.73 12.73
N THR A 34 -9.82 13.21 13.94
CA THR A 34 -10.36 14.57 14.12
C THR A 34 -9.27 15.66 14.02
N GLY A 35 -8.03 15.29 13.73
CA GLY A 35 -6.91 16.23 13.59
C GLY A 35 -6.42 16.81 14.93
N GLY A 36 -5.63 17.87 14.83
CA GLY A 36 -5.14 18.65 15.96
C GLY A 36 -4.34 17.83 16.98
N ALA A 37 -4.50 18.15 18.26
CA ALA A 37 -3.77 17.52 19.35
C ALA A 37 -4.06 16.01 19.48
N TYR A 38 -5.27 15.58 19.08
CA TYR A 38 -5.62 14.17 19.10
C TYR A 38 -4.82 13.37 18.07
N ASP A 39 -4.72 13.86 16.83
CA ASP A 39 -3.91 13.22 15.80
C ASP A 39 -2.42 13.21 16.17
N ALA A 40 -1.91 14.28 16.79
CA ALA A 40 -0.54 14.34 17.28
C ALA A 40 -0.27 13.29 18.38
N ALA A 41 -1.21 13.09 19.29
CA ALA A 41 -1.09 12.06 20.32
C ALA A 41 -1.12 10.65 19.73
N LEU A 42 -2.06 10.36 18.82
CA LEU A 42 -2.12 9.06 18.14
C LEU A 42 -0.84 8.79 17.33
N ARG A 43 -0.29 9.82 16.67
CA ARG A 43 0.96 9.68 15.93
C ARG A 43 2.10 9.23 16.82
N LYS A 44 2.34 9.96 17.91
CA LYS A 44 3.43 9.69 18.84
C LYS A 44 3.30 8.35 19.56
N PHE A 45 2.10 8.03 20.04
CA PHE A 45 1.91 6.89 20.93
C PHE A 45 1.45 5.62 20.23
N TRP A 46 1.02 5.71 18.97
CA TRP A 46 0.51 4.54 18.25
C TRP A 46 1.05 4.41 16.83
N PHE A 47 0.92 5.44 15.99
CA PHE A 47 1.24 5.31 14.56
C PHE A 47 2.74 5.15 14.30
N GLU A 48 3.57 5.94 14.97
CA GLU A 48 5.03 5.85 14.86
C GLU A 48 5.55 4.51 15.41
N PRO A 49 5.17 4.05 16.63
CA PRO A 49 5.55 2.72 17.11
C PRO A 49 5.09 1.58 16.21
N PHE A 50 3.87 1.67 15.65
CA PHE A 50 3.38 0.68 14.69
C PHE A 50 4.22 0.67 13.41
N THR A 51 4.52 1.85 12.87
CA THR A 51 5.35 1.99 11.66
C THR A 51 6.77 1.46 11.92
N GLU A 52 7.37 1.75 13.07
CA GLU A 52 8.69 1.25 13.47
C GLU A 52 8.70 -0.29 13.58
N ALA A 53 7.65 -0.88 14.18
CA ALA A 53 7.57 -2.31 14.39
C ALA A 53 7.26 -3.12 13.11
N THR A 54 6.57 -2.52 12.14
CA THR A 54 6.03 -3.25 10.97
C THR A 54 6.62 -2.81 9.64
N GLY A 55 7.20 -1.62 9.56
CA GLY A 55 7.55 -0.95 8.31
C GLY A 55 6.36 -0.37 7.54
N ILE A 56 5.12 -0.55 8.01
CA ILE A 56 3.90 -0.07 7.35
C ILE A 56 3.64 1.38 7.75
N LYS A 57 3.55 2.27 6.76
CA LYS A 57 3.32 3.70 6.99
C LYS A 57 1.87 3.97 7.38
N VAL A 58 1.65 4.81 8.38
CA VAL A 58 0.30 5.30 8.72
C VAL A 58 0.13 6.73 8.25
N VAL A 59 -0.89 6.97 7.44
CA VAL A 59 -1.27 8.30 6.92
C VAL A 59 -2.57 8.73 7.58
N SER A 60 -2.55 9.83 8.32
CA SER A 60 -3.77 10.39 8.92
C SER A 60 -4.44 11.43 8.00
N VAL A 61 -5.77 11.36 7.90
CA VAL A 61 -6.61 12.34 7.19
C VAL A 61 -7.56 13.00 8.19
N ALA A 62 -7.42 14.31 8.37
CA ALA A 62 -8.26 15.06 9.30
C ALA A 62 -9.66 15.31 8.72
N ALA A 63 -10.70 15.01 9.49
CA ALA A 63 -12.09 15.31 9.15
C ALA A 63 -12.94 15.44 10.42
N THR A 64 -14.13 16.03 10.31
CA THR A 64 -15.13 15.96 11.37
C THR A 64 -15.74 14.55 11.45
N ASN A 65 -16.27 14.19 12.62
CA ASN A 65 -16.99 12.92 12.80
C ASN A 65 -18.16 12.74 11.82
N ALA A 66 -18.83 13.84 11.43
CA ALA A 66 -19.94 13.78 10.48
C ALA A 66 -19.43 13.45 9.06
N GLU A 67 -18.37 14.12 8.61
CA GLU A 67 -17.74 13.87 7.31
C GLU A 67 -17.19 12.44 7.23
N MET A 68 -16.57 11.94 8.30
CA MET A 68 -16.08 10.56 8.36
C MET A 68 -17.17 9.53 8.08
N ARG A 69 -18.30 9.65 8.79
CA ARG A 69 -19.43 8.73 8.62
C ARG A 69 -20.01 8.82 7.22
N ALA A 70 -20.22 10.04 6.72
CA ALA A 70 -20.75 10.26 5.38
C ALA A 70 -19.85 9.66 4.29
N LYS A 71 -18.54 9.93 4.34
CA LYS A 71 -17.57 9.40 3.37
C LYS A 71 -17.46 7.89 3.47
N ALA A 72 -17.34 7.32 4.68
CA ALA A 72 -17.31 5.88 4.91
C ALA A 72 -18.54 5.17 4.32
N SER A 73 -19.75 5.67 4.59
CA SER A 73 -20.98 5.12 4.02
C SER A 73 -21.00 5.19 2.49
N ALA A 74 -20.53 6.30 1.90
CA ALA A 74 -20.48 6.45 0.45
C ALA A 74 -19.50 5.45 -0.20
N MET A 75 -18.30 5.27 0.36
CA MET A 75 -17.31 4.32 -0.18
C MET A 75 -17.79 2.88 -0.09
N VAL A 76 -18.43 2.50 1.02
CA VAL A 76 -19.02 1.15 1.16
C VAL A 76 -20.14 0.96 0.15
N LYS A 77 -21.05 1.93 0.02
CA LYS A 77 -22.18 1.85 -0.92
C LYS A 77 -21.74 1.75 -2.39
N THR A 78 -20.65 2.43 -2.74
CA THR A 78 -20.12 2.46 -4.12
C THR A 78 -19.10 1.36 -4.39
N GLY A 79 -18.63 0.65 -3.37
CA GLY A 79 -17.55 -0.33 -3.49
C GLY A 79 -16.18 0.28 -3.82
N ASN A 80 -16.03 1.60 -3.66
CA ASN A 80 -14.81 2.33 -4.03
C ASN A 80 -14.19 3.02 -2.80
N VAL A 81 -13.16 2.40 -2.21
CA VAL A 81 -12.48 2.93 -1.02
C VAL A 81 -11.33 3.86 -1.44
N THR A 82 -11.56 5.16 -1.32
CA THR A 82 -10.62 6.23 -1.70
C THR A 82 -10.51 7.24 -0.56
N TRP A 83 -9.69 6.89 0.44
CA TRP A 83 -9.43 7.77 1.58
C TRP A 83 -8.33 8.76 1.30
#